data_AF-A0A0S7WWJ0-F1
#
_entry.id   AF-A0A0S7WWJ0-F1
#
_cell.length_a   1.000
_cell.length_b   1.000
_cell.length_c   1.000
_cell.angle_alpha   90.00
_cell.angle_beta   90.00
_cell.angle_gamma   90.00
#
_symmetry.space_group_name_H-M   'P 1'
#
loop_
_entity.id
_entity.type
_entity.pdbx_description
1 polymer ?
#
loop_
_entity_poly.entity_id
_entity_poly.type
_entity_poly.pdbx_seq_one_letter_code
_entity_poly.pdbx_strand_id
1 'polypeptide(L)'
;MGVDEASTLPFILEMLSVKDSGIDALNLSPEARKDRILEALRRIVLKGSEMRPLVVAVEDLHWVDKSSEEAFKDMLDAISGAQLLLIFTYRPEFVHTWGGT
;
A
#
# COMPACT_ATOMS: atom_id res chain seq x y z
N MET A 1 -11.54 -2.03 -12.50
CA MET A 1 -11.54 -2.07 -11.01
C MET A 1 -12.51 -1.08 -10.38
N GLY A 2 -13.11 -0.12 -11.12
CA GLY A 2 -14.05 0.85 -10.54
C GLY A 2 -13.40 1.82 -9.55
N VAL A 3 -12.07 1.88 -9.52
CA VAL A 3 -11.32 2.86 -8.74
C VAL A 3 -11.29 4.15 -9.55
N ASP A 4 -11.50 5.29 -8.89
CA ASP A 4 -11.38 6.59 -9.53
C ASP A 4 -9.93 6.82 -9.99
N GLU A 5 -9.74 6.84 -11.31
CA GLU A 5 -8.43 6.92 -11.94
C GLU A 5 -7.73 8.23 -11.61
N ALA A 6 -8.47 9.35 -11.62
CA ALA A 6 -7.92 10.68 -11.36
C ALA A 6 -7.34 10.81 -9.93
N SER A 7 -7.97 10.20 -8.93
CA SER A 7 -7.48 10.21 -7.54
C SER A 7 -6.56 9.04 -7.17
N THR A 8 -6.22 8.15 -8.11
CA THR A 8 -5.43 6.94 -7.82
C THR A 8 -4.18 6.83 -8.69
N LEU A 9 -4.33 7.00 -10.01
CA LEU A 9 -3.26 6.77 -10.97
C LEU A 9 -2.02 7.63 -10.70
N PRO A 10 -2.14 8.96 -10.42
CA PRO A 10 -0.95 9.79 -10.18
C PRO A 10 -0.09 9.28 -9.02
N PHE A 11 -0.73 8.80 -7.96
CA PHE A 11 -0.04 8.31 -6.77
C PHE A 11 0.63 6.96 -6.98
N ILE A 12 0.05 6.08 -7.80
CA ILE A 12 0.69 4.82 -8.16
C ILE A 12 1.89 5.06 -9.08
N LEU A 13 1.74 5.96 -10.07
CA LEU A 13 2.84 6.34 -10.94
C LEU A 13 4.00 6.97 -10.14
N GLU A 14 3.67 7.81 -9.16
CA GLU A 14 4.65 8.39 -8.24
C GLU A 14 5.38 7.35 -7.41
N MET A 15 4.65 6.41 -6.81
CA MET A 15 5.23 5.28 -6.06
C MET A 15 6.23 4.48 -6.91
N LEU A 16 5.91 4.31 -8.20
CA LEU A 16 6.75 3.62 -9.17
C LEU A 16 7.85 4.50 -9.79
N SER A 17 8.00 5.75 -9.31
CA SER A 17 8.98 6.73 -9.80
C SER A 17 8.86 7.03 -11.30
N VAL A 18 7.64 7.05 -11.83
CA VAL A 18 7.36 7.45 -13.22
C VAL A 18 7.50 8.97 -13.35
N LYS A 19 8.32 9.42 -14.31
CA LYS A 19 8.70 10.83 -14.49
C LYS A 19 7.49 11.78 -14.64
N ASP A 20 6.44 11.33 -15.31
CA ASP A 20 5.23 12.12 -15.57
C ASP A 20 4.05 11.57 -14.77
N SER A 21 4.25 11.37 -13.46
CA SER A 21 3.20 10.88 -12.55
C SER A 21 2.01 11.85 -12.43
N GLY A 22 2.21 13.13 -12.77
CA GLY A 22 1.19 14.18 -12.59
C GLY A 22 1.05 14.66 -11.15
N ILE A 23 1.83 14.10 -10.22
CA ILE A 23 1.81 14.46 -8.80
C ILE A 23 2.35 15.87 -8.53
N ASP A 24 3.32 16.34 -9.32
CA ASP A 24 3.90 17.66 -9.12
C ASP A 24 2.90 18.80 -9.38
N ALA A 25 1.86 18.57 -10.19
CA ALA A 25 0.77 19.52 -10.40
C ALA A 25 -0.12 19.72 -9.16
N LEU A 26 -0.08 18.79 -8.19
CA LEU A 26 -0.96 18.79 -7.02
C LEU A 26 -0.43 19.61 -5.83
N ASN A 27 0.80 20.11 -5.88
CA ASN A 27 1.42 20.94 -4.82
C ASN A 27 1.26 20.36 -3.40
N LEU A 28 1.44 19.06 -3.24
CA LEU A 28 1.30 18.35 -1.96
C LEU A 28 2.58 18.46 -1.13
N SER A 29 2.44 18.51 0.20
CA SER A 29 3.59 18.27 1.09
C SER A 29 4.09 16.81 0.92
N PRO A 30 5.35 16.52 1.27
CA PRO A 30 5.87 15.15 1.23
C PRO A 30 5.02 14.15 2.02
N GLU A 31 4.52 14.55 3.19
CA GLU A 31 3.65 13.74 4.05
C GLU A 31 2.31 13.48 3.36
N ALA A 32 1.66 14.52 2.83
CA ALA A 32 0.40 14.37 2.12
C ALA A 32 0.54 13.52 0.85
N ARG A 33 1.67 13.65 0.13
CA ARG A 33 1.98 12.81 -1.05
C ARG A 33 2.03 11.34 -0.66
N LYS A 34 2.75 11.03 0.42
CA LYS A 34 2.90 9.68 0.95
C LYS A 34 1.58 9.07 1.43
N ASP A 35 0.79 9.80 2.22
CA ASP A 35 -0.50 9.30 2.70
C ASP A 35 -1.44 8.94 1.54
N ARG A 36 -1.43 9.75 0.48
CA ARG A 36 -2.23 9.49 -0.72
C ARG A 36 -1.72 8.30 -1.55
N ILE A 37 -0.42 8.05 -1.57
CA ILE A 37 0.17 6.84 -2.16
C ILE A 37 -0.35 5.59 -1.45
N LEU A 38 -0.27 5.60 -0.12
CA LEU A 38 -0.75 4.47 0.70
C LEU A 38 -2.26 4.27 0.55
N GLU A 39 -3.03 5.36 0.50
CA GLU A 39 -4.46 5.31 0.26
C GLU A 39 -4.80 4.73 -1.12
N ALA A 40 -4.11 5.16 -2.17
CA ALA A 40 -4.27 4.66 -3.53
C ALA A 40 -3.96 3.15 -3.62
N LEU A 41 -2.85 2.72 -3.00
CA LEU A 41 -2.47 1.31 -2.94
C LEU A 41 -3.55 0.47 -2.24
N ARG A 42 -4.03 0.91 -1.07
CA ARG A 42 -5.10 0.23 -0.33
C ARG A 42 -6.39 0.14 -1.15
N ARG A 43 -6.79 1.21 -1.83
CA ARG A 43 -7.98 1.22 -2.69
C ARG A 43 -7.87 0.19 -3.82
N ILE A 44 -6.72 0.11 -4.49
CA ILE A 44 -6.50 -0.87 -5.56
C ILE A 44 -6.58 -2.30 -5.02
N VAL A 45 -5.94 -2.57 -3.89
CA VAL A 45 -5.94 -3.90 -3.28
C VAL A 45 -7.35 -4.33 -2.85
N LEU A 46 -8.09 -3.46 -2.17
CA LEU A 46 -9.46 -3.76 -1.72
C LEU A 46 -10.45 -3.86 -2.88
N LYS A 47 -10.42 -2.95 -3.86
CA LYS A 47 -11.27 -3.07 -5.05
C LYS A 47 -10.90 -4.27 -5.91
N GLY A 48 -9.62 -4.62 -5.94
CA GLY A 48 -9.15 -5.85 -6.55
C GLY A 48 -9.77 -7.08 -5.91
N SER A 49 -9.81 -7.14 -4.57
CA SER A 49 -10.36 -8.27 -3.82
C SER A 49 -11.88 -8.41 -3.92
N GLU A 50 -12.61 -7.30 -4.12
CA GLU A 50 -14.06 -7.32 -4.42
C GLU A 50 -14.38 -7.99 -5.77
N MET A 51 -13.47 -7.92 -6.75
CA MET A 51 -13.68 -8.53 -8.07
C MET A 51 -13.32 -10.01 -8.09
N ARG A 52 -12.27 -10.41 -7.35
CA ARG A 52 -11.78 -11.78 -7.26
C ARG A 52 -10.84 -11.92 -6.06
N PRO A 53 -10.68 -13.13 -5.48
CA PRO A 53 -9.69 -13.36 -4.45
C PRO A 53 -8.29 -12.91 -4.88
N LEU A 54 -7.59 -12.19 -4.00
CA LEU A 54 -6.24 -11.70 -4.22
C LEU A 54 -5.24 -12.27 -3.21
N VAL A 55 -4.04 -12.52 -3.70
CA VAL A 55 -2.85 -12.78 -2.88
C VAL A 55 -1.88 -11.63 -3.13
N VAL A 56 -1.47 -10.94 -2.07
CA VAL A 56 -0.43 -9.91 -2.12
C VAL A 56 0.74 -10.41 -1.30
N ALA A 57 1.89 -10.57 -1.95
CA ALA A 57 3.15 -10.93 -1.30
C ALA A 57 4.04 -9.69 -1.21
N VAL A 58 4.50 -9.39 0.01
CA VAL A 58 5.46 -8.33 0.31
C VAL A 58 6.73 -9.01 0.79
N GLU A 59 7.78 -8.90 -0.01
CA GLU A 59 9.08 -9.50 0.30
C GLU A 59 10.03 -8.51 0.96
N ASP A 60 11.05 -9.04 1.64
CA ASP A 60 12.13 -8.27 2.25
C ASP A 60 11.65 -7.18 3.22
N LEU A 61 10.59 -7.45 4.00
CA LEU A 61 9.97 -6.48 4.91
C LEU A 61 10.98 -5.87 5.91
N HIS A 62 12.05 -6.59 6.23
CA HIS A 62 13.16 -6.10 7.07
C HIS A 62 13.96 -4.90 6.51
N TRP A 63 13.78 -4.54 5.23
CA TRP A 63 14.36 -3.34 4.61
C TRP A 63 13.40 -2.17 4.51
N VAL A 64 12.14 -2.39 4.88
CA VAL A 64 11.12 -1.37 4.76
C VAL A 64 11.39 -0.23 5.75
N ASP A 65 11.08 1.00 5.36
CA ASP A 65 11.05 2.10 6.31
C ASP A 65 9.86 1.96 7.28
N LYS A 66 9.96 2.61 8.44
CA LYS A 66 8.94 2.54 9.50
C LYS A 66 7.53 2.92 9.02
N SER A 67 7.42 3.83 8.08
CA SER A 67 6.11 4.30 7.66
C SER A 67 5.41 3.41 6.65
N SER A 68 6.19 2.72 5.83
CA SER A 68 5.70 1.66 4.98
C SER A 68 5.31 0.44 5.84
N GLU A 69 6.06 0.16 6.91
CA GLU A 69 5.64 -0.80 7.94
C GLU A 69 4.26 -0.42 8.54
N GLU A 70 4.09 0.81 9.00
CA GLU A 70 2.80 1.32 9.51
C GLU A 70 1.67 1.18 8.47
N ALA A 71 1.96 1.43 7.19
CA ALA A 71 0.98 1.25 6.12
C ALA A 71 0.54 -0.21 5.92
N PHE A 72 1.47 -1.17 6.05
CA PHE A 72 1.13 -2.60 6.00
C PHE A 72 0.29 -3.02 7.20
N LYS A 73 0.56 -2.47 8.38
CA LYS A 73 -0.29 -2.65 9.56
C LYS A 73 -1.70 -2.12 9.30
N ASP A 74 -1.83 -0.91 8.77
CA ASP A 74 -3.14 -0.32 8.45
C ASP A 74 -3.88 -1.14 7.37
N MET A 75 -3.13 -1.71 6.41
CA MET A 75 -3.70 -2.61 5.42
C MET A 75 -4.22 -3.88 6.08
N LEU A 76 -3.45 -4.53 6.96
CA LEU A 76 -3.87 -5.68 7.76
C LEU A 76 -5.13 -5.40 8.58
N ASP A 77 -5.23 -4.24 9.21
CA ASP A 77 -6.43 -3.84 9.95
C ASP A 77 -7.65 -3.67 9.01
N ALA A 78 -7.42 -3.27 7.76
CA ALA A 78 -8.46 -3.05 6.75
C ALA A 78 -8.89 -4.30 5.97
N ILE A 79 -8.16 -5.43 6.03
CA ILE A 79 -8.50 -6.64 5.24
C ILE A 79 -9.64 -7.47 5.86
N SER A 80 -10.11 -7.12 7.06
CA SER A 80 -11.20 -7.86 7.72
C SER A 80 -12.45 -7.92 6.83
N GLY A 81 -12.83 -9.13 6.41
CA GLY A 81 -13.96 -9.37 5.51
C GLY A 81 -13.64 -9.28 4.01
N ALA A 82 -12.41 -8.96 3.61
CA ALA A 82 -11.98 -8.95 2.21
C ALA A 82 -11.52 -10.34 1.74
N GLN A 83 -11.68 -10.64 0.43
CA GLN A 83 -11.11 -11.84 -0.20
C GLN A 83 -9.62 -11.65 -0.50
N LEU A 84 -8.83 -11.44 0.55
CA LEU A 84 -7.43 -11.00 0.44
C LEU A 84 -6.54 -11.79 1.41
N LEU A 85 -5.49 -12.38 0.86
CA LEU A 85 -4.39 -12.98 1.63
C LEU A 85 -3.15 -12.08 1.51
N LEU A 86 -2.65 -11.59 2.64
CA LEU A 86 -1.37 -10.89 2.72
C LEU A 86 -0.28 -11.87 3.19
N ILE A 87 0.82 -11.92 2.45
CA ILE A 87 2.01 -12.72 2.79
C ILE A 87 3.16 -11.75 2.97
N PHE A 88 3.83 -11.82 4.12
CA PHE A 88 5.04 -11.04 4.41
C PHE A 88 6.23 -11.99 4.55
N THR A 89 7.33 -11.69 3.86
CA THR A 89 8.61 -12.39 4.07
C THR A 89 9.64 -11.41 4.64
N TYR A 90 10.39 -11.87 5.63
CA TYR A 90 11.42 -11.10 6.32
C TYR A 90 12.47 -12.01 6.92
N ARG A 91 13.62 -11.44 7.26
CA ARG A 91 14.66 -12.16 7.99
C ARG A 91 14.20 -12.47 9.42
N PRO A 92 14.60 -13.60 10.02
CA PRO A 92 14.16 -14.00 11.36
C PRO A 92 14.43 -12.98 12.48
N GLU A 93 15.42 -12.11 12.30
CA GLU A 93 15.81 -11.10 13.29
C GLU A 93 14.93 -9.84 13.25
N PHE A 94 14.08 -9.70 12.23
CA PHE A 94 13.16 -8.58 12.11
C PHE A 94 11.94 -8.77 13.01
N VAL A 95 11.68 -7.76 13.84
CA VAL A 95 10.52 -7.73 14.74
C VAL A 95 9.48 -6.79 14.14
N HIS A 96 8.44 -7.34 13.54
CA HIS A 96 7.31 -6.56 13.04
C HIS A 96 6.42 -6.07 14.20
N THR A 97 5.68 -4.99 13.97
CA THR A 97 4.83 -4.33 14.99
C THR A 97 3.43 -4.92 15.18
N TRP A 98 2.99 -5.91 14.40
CA TRP A 98 1.60 -6.41 14.40
C TRP A 98 1.42 -7.92 14.70
N GLY A 99 2.49 -8.68 14.93
CA GLY A 99 2.36 -10.08 15.35
C GLY A 99 2.07 -10.17 16.84
N GLY A 100 0.94 -10.78 17.18
CA GLY A 100 0.56 -11.04 18.57
C GLY A 100 1.54 -11.97 19.28
N THR A 101 1.84 -11.62 20.53
CA THR A 101 2.36 -12.54 21.55
C THR A 101 1.31 -13.56 21.95
#